data_AF-A0A2G5TDR1-F1
#
_entry.id   AF-A0A2G5TDR1-F1
#
_cell.length_a   1.000
_cell.length_b   1.000
_cell.length_c   1.000
_cell.angle_alpha   90.00
_cell.angle_beta   90.00
_cell.angle_gamma   90.00
#
_symmetry.space_group_name_H-M   'P 1'
#
loop_
_entity.id
_entity.type
_entity.pdbx_description
1 polymer ?
#
loop_
_entity_poly.entity_id
_entity_poly.type
_entity_poly.pdbx_seq_one_letter_code
_entity_poly.pdbx_strand_id
1 'polypeptide(L)'
;MFMYSDKNLKESDFQVVDNKKLDAENLCGSGLLHYFTDLRVKGNLKDCGCQGDEIDDSTLSTYKTCQNSYNGLYLNNVTSKDLSPLENIMQVKGIIDISNTDIENLSFLKNLVTFKYRNQETKERISFNLQNNPKMTRFGMPVLSVIHNTEVERSDGPEEGIVLFNFENLHPDFCLTVNEILLFLELNVTFRNLNAKICDVSQEILSEPSVCKFETLEKLHSECIFVIGDVVIDSENEHDIINVGNVYYIFGSLTIKNTKLQSLAYFFNLLAIVHLGNPFLKSKV
;
A
#
# COMPACT_ATOMS: atom_id res chain seq x y z
N MET A 1 -27.67 13.49 6.57
CA MET A 1 -27.19 12.66 7.70
C MET A 1 -25.71 12.89 7.84
N PHE A 2 -25.29 13.61 8.87
CA PHE A 2 -23.88 13.78 9.19
C PHE A 2 -23.57 12.84 10.36
N MET A 3 -22.66 11.90 10.14
CA MET A 3 -22.15 11.03 11.21
C MET A 3 -20.70 11.45 11.46
N TYR A 4 -20.45 11.86 12.69
CA TYR A 4 -19.13 12.26 13.16
C TYR A 4 -18.37 11.03 13.63
N SER A 5 -17.06 10.99 13.38
CA SER A 5 -16.21 10.01 14.06
C SER A 5 -15.93 10.44 15.49
N ASP A 6 -15.63 9.48 16.36
CA ASP A 6 -15.18 9.77 17.71
C ASP A 6 -13.71 10.27 17.73
N LYS A 7 -13.20 10.54 18.93
CA LYS A 7 -11.81 10.98 19.14
C LYS A 7 -10.73 10.00 18.65
N ASN A 8 -11.10 8.75 18.35
CA ASN A 8 -10.25 7.70 17.80
C ASN A 8 -10.52 7.45 16.32
N LEU A 9 -11.26 8.35 15.65
CA LEU A 9 -11.61 8.25 14.24
C LEU A 9 -12.51 7.05 13.92
N LYS A 10 -13.17 6.50 14.93
CA LYS A 10 -14.19 5.45 14.74
C LYS A 10 -15.46 6.12 14.25
N GLU A 11 -15.99 5.66 13.12
CA GLU A 11 -17.24 6.19 12.59
C GLU A 11 -18.40 5.88 13.57
N SER A 12 -19.48 6.69 13.51
CA SER A 12 -20.67 6.38 14.29
C SER A 12 -21.22 5.01 13.87
N ASP A 13 -21.66 4.22 14.85
CA ASP A 13 -22.20 2.88 14.62
C ASP A 13 -23.51 2.95 13.81
N PHE A 14 -23.49 2.41 12.58
CA PHE A 14 -24.66 2.30 11.72
C PHE A 14 -24.89 0.84 11.33
N GLN A 15 -26.04 0.31 11.73
CA GLN A 15 -26.36 -1.11 11.53
C GLN A 15 -27.77 -1.29 10.95
N VAL A 16 -27.90 -2.19 9.98
CA VAL A 16 -29.15 -2.68 9.41
C VAL A 16 -29.08 -4.20 9.36
N VAL A 17 -29.65 -4.84 10.39
CA VAL A 17 -29.45 -6.28 10.62
C VAL A 17 -30.77 -7.05 10.73
N ASP A 18 -30.75 -8.28 10.21
CA ASP A 18 -31.81 -9.29 10.38
C ASP A 18 -33.22 -8.95 9.87
N ASN A 19 -33.34 -8.02 8.92
CA ASN A 19 -34.62 -7.68 8.31
C ASN A 19 -34.92 -8.61 7.13
N LYS A 20 -35.58 -9.74 7.39
CA LYS A 20 -35.83 -10.82 6.39
C LYS A 20 -36.64 -10.40 5.14
N LYS A 21 -37.24 -9.21 5.15
CA LYS A 21 -37.99 -8.64 4.01
C LYS A 21 -37.30 -7.45 3.34
N LEU A 22 -36.22 -6.93 3.91
CA LEU A 22 -35.57 -5.72 3.43
C LEU A 22 -34.53 -6.05 2.36
N ASP A 23 -34.68 -5.48 1.17
CA ASP A 23 -33.61 -5.44 0.17
C ASP A 23 -32.73 -4.21 0.45
N ALA A 24 -31.53 -4.44 0.98
CA ALA A 24 -30.56 -3.39 1.32
C ALA A 24 -29.38 -3.34 0.33
N GLU A 25 -29.49 -3.98 -0.85
CA GLU A 25 -28.40 -4.14 -1.83
C GLU A 25 -27.73 -2.79 -2.20
N ASN A 26 -28.54 -1.75 -2.40
CA ASN A 26 -28.04 -0.43 -2.82
C ASN A 26 -27.74 0.52 -1.66
N LEU A 27 -28.01 0.12 -0.40
CA LEU A 27 -27.99 1.02 0.74
C LEU A 27 -26.62 1.69 0.94
N CYS A 28 -25.55 0.90 0.89
CA CYS A 28 -24.20 1.34 1.24
C CYS A 28 -23.49 2.15 0.15
N GLY A 29 -24.05 2.16 -1.07
CA GLY A 29 -23.63 3.03 -2.18
C GLY A 29 -24.51 4.27 -2.35
N SER A 30 -25.59 4.42 -1.56
CA SER A 30 -26.61 5.44 -1.78
C SER A 30 -26.46 6.65 -0.85
N GLY A 31 -26.85 7.83 -1.35
CA GLY A 31 -26.94 9.05 -0.54
C GLY A 31 -25.62 9.36 0.16
N LEU A 32 -25.64 9.68 1.45
CA LEU A 32 -24.42 9.96 2.22
C LEU A 32 -23.73 8.70 2.74
N LEU A 33 -24.36 7.52 2.64
CA LEU A 33 -23.78 6.26 3.13
C LEU A 33 -22.54 5.84 2.34
N HIS A 34 -22.41 6.29 1.09
CA HIS A 34 -21.24 5.97 0.28
C HIS A 34 -19.92 6.53 0.81
N TYR A 35 -19.94 7.55 1.68
CA TYR A 35 -18.75 8.09 2.34
C TYR A 35 -18.28 7.27 3.53
N PHE A 36 -19.14 6.42 4.09
CA PHE A 36 -18.85 5.62 5.26
C PHE A 36 -18.23 4.29 4.88
N THR A 37 -17.36 3.82 5.77
CA THR A 37 -16.62 2.58 5.63
C THR A 37 -17.03 1.54 6.68
N ASP A 38 -17.45 2.00 7.87
CA ASP A 38 -17.81 1.14 9.00
C ASP A 38 -19.34 0.86 9.03
N LEU A 39 -19.89 0.35 7.92
CA LEU A 39 -21.32 0.05 7.77
C LEU A 39 -21.64 -1.43 7.98
N ARG A 40 -22.49 -1.76 8.98
CA ARG A 40 -22.97 -3.14 9.18
C ARG A 40 -24.33 -3.36 8.53
N VAL A 41 -24.36 -4.12 7.44
CA VAL A 41 -25.59 -4.53 6.75
C VAL A 41 -25.53 -6.03 6.54
N LYS A 42 -26.31 -6.78 7.33
CA LYS A 42 -26.21 -8.24 7.39
C LYS A 42 -27.54 -8.93 7.72
N GLY A 43 -27.79 -10.06 7.07
CA GLY A 43 -28.91 -10.95 7.42
C GLY A 43 -30.27 -10.43 6.95
N ASN A 44 -30.27 -9.46 6.02
CA ASN A 44 -31.46 -8.94 5.37
C ASN A 44 -31.86 -9.86 4.18
N LEU A 45 -32.91 -9.51 3.42
CA LEU A 45 -33.25 -10.24 2.19
C LEU A 45 -32.10 -10.19 1.17
N LYS A 46 -31.48 -9.01 1.07
CA LYS A 46 -30.20 -8.79 0.40
C LYS A 46 -29.39 -7.78 1.18
N ASP A 47 -28.10 -8.02 1.29
CA ASP A 47 -27.13 -7.12 1.90
C ASP A 47 -26.33 -6.39 0.82
N CYS A 48 -25.77 -5.23 1.16
CA CYS A 48 -25.01 -4.40 0.21
C CYS A 48 -23.59 -4.92 -0.09
N GLY A 49 -23.13 -5.92 0.66
CA GLY A 49 -21.79 -6.51 0.60
C GLY A 49 -21.54 -7.37 1.82
N CYS A 50 -20.30 -7.83 1.99
CA CYS A 50 -19.91 -8.67 3.12
C CYS A 50 -19.27 -7.85 4.24
N GLN A 51 -19.23 -8.44 5.42
CA GLN A 51 -18.62 -7.85 6.62
C GLN A 51 -17.18 -8.37 6.72
N GLY A 52 -16.18 -7.54 6.42
CA GLY A 52 -14.79 -7.98 6.38
C GLY A 52 -14.16 -8.20 7.75
N ASP A 53 -14.80 -7.71 8.82
CA ASP A 53 -14.40 -7.89 10.21
C ASP A 53 -14.93 -9.19 10.85
N GLU A 54 -15.66 -10.00 10.07
CA GLU A 54 -16.23 -11.29 10.51
C GLU A 54 -15.57 -12.50 9.82
N ILE A 55 -14.43 -12.30 9.13
CA ILE A 55 -13.72 -13.37 8.43
C ILE A 55 -12.89 -14.18 9.42
N ASP A 56 -13.17 -15.48 9.49
CA ASP A 56 -12.36 -16.49 10.15
C ASP A 56 -12.37 -17.80 9.35
N ASP A 57 -11.65 -18.83 9.81
CA ASP A 57 -11.58 -20.12 9.11
C ASP A 57 -12.95 -20.78 8.90
N SER A 58 -13.95 -20.49 9.74
CA SER A 58 -15.31 -21.03 9.65
C SER A 58 -16.21 -20.25 8.69
N THR A 59 -16.02 -18.93 8.59
CA THR A 59 -16.85 -18.05 7.76
C THR A 59 -16.26 -17.82 6.37
N LEU A 60 -14.95 -18.01 6.18
CA LEU A 60 -14.23 -17.73 4.94
C LEU A 60 -14.94 -18.26 3.68
N SER A 61 -15.46 -19.48 3.75
CA SER A 61 -16.15 -20.12 2.61
C SER A 61 -17.39 -19.37 2.11
N THR A 62 -18.01 -18.51 2.93
CA THR A 62 -19.20 -17.73 2.56
C THR A 62 -18.88 -16.51 1.71
N TYR A 63 -17.60 -16.13 1.58
CA TYR A 63 -17.17 -14.93 0.86
C TYR A 63 -17.02 -15.15 -0.66
N LYS A 64 -17.25 -16.36 -1.16
CA LYS A 64 -17.07 -16.71 -2.58
C LYS A 64 -17.83 -15.80 -3.56
N THR A 65 -18.98 -15.28 -3.17
CA THR A 65 -19.79 -14.37 -4.02
C THR A 65 -19.57 -12.90 -3.69
N CYS A 66 -18.65 -12.60 -2.76
CA CYS A 66 -18.43 -11.26 -2.27
C CYS A 66 -17.66 -10.41 -3.28
N GLN A 67 -18.22 -9.25 -3.62
CA GLN A 67 -17.56 -8.26 -4.48
C GLN A 67 -17.13 -7.00 -3.72
N ASN A 68 -17.85 -6.68 -2.64
CA ASN A 68 -17.61 -5.51 -1.80
C ASN A 68 -17.50 -5.94 -0.35
N SER A 69 -16.39 -5.57 0.30
CA SER A 69 -16.19 -5.74 1.74
C SER A 69 -16.39 -4.40 2.45
N TYR A 70 -17.26 -4.37 3.45
CA TYR A 70 -17.48 -3.24 4.36
C TYR A 70 -16.94 -3.59 5.75
N ASN A 71 -16.75 -2.59 6.61
CA ASN A 71 -16.00 -2.77 7.86
C ASN A 71 -14.63 -3.41 7.58
N GLY A 72 -13.96 -2.99 6.51
CA GLY A 72 -12.59 -3.43 6.19
C GLY A 72 -12.46 -4.82 5.60
N LEU A 73 -11.30 -5.43 5.80
CA LEU A 73 -10.93 -6.81 5.48
C LEU A 73 -9.93 -7.27 6.55
N TYR A 74 -10.37 -8.13 7.46
CA TYR A 74 -9.56 -8.59 8.59
C TYR A 74 -9.23 -10.07 8.42
N LEU A 75 -7.94 -10.39 8.32
CA LEU A 75 -7.43 -11.76 8.29
C LEU A 75 -6.46 -11.93 9.45
N ASN A 76 -7.02 -11.97 10.66
CA ASN A 76 -6.25 -12.00 11.90
C ASN A 76 -6.29 -13.42 12.50
N ASN A 77 -5.13 -14.05 12.66
CA ASN A 77 -5.01 -15.44 13.13
C ASN A 77 -5.70 -16.50 12.24
N VAL A 78 -5.91 -16.20 10.96
CA VAL A 78 -6.47 -17.13 9.97
C VAL A 78 -5.43 -18.21 9.67
N THR A 79 -5.83 -19.49 9.74
CA THR A 79 -4.94 -20.64 9.48
C THR A 79 -5.22 -21.32 8.15
N SER A 80 -6.33 -20.98 7.49
CA SER A 80 -6.70 -21.50 6.18
C SER A 80 -5.59 -21.23 5.15
N LYS A 81 -5.25 -22.29 4.40
CA LYS A 81 -4.34 -22.19 3.24
C LYS A 81 -5.06 -21.81 1.96
N ASP A 82 -6.37 -22.04 1.91
CA ASP A 82 -7.20 -21.70 0.76
C ASP A 82 -7.93 -20.38 1.03
N LEU A 83 -7.44 -19.31 0.40
CA LEU A 83 -8.03 -17.98 0.43
C LEU A 83 -8.80 -17.65 -0.86
N SER A 84 -9.01 -18.64 -1.74
CA SER A 84 -9.81 -18.46 -2.97
C SER A 84 -11.22 -17.91 -2.74
N PRO A 85 -11.90 -18.11 -1.58
CA PRO A 85 -13.18 -17.44 -1.34
C PRO A 85 -13.13 -15.92 -1.38
N LEU A 86 -11.96 -15.30 -1.20
CA LEU A 86 -11.79 -13.85 -1.22
C LEU A 86 -11.47 -13.30 -2.61
N GLU A 87 -11.32 -14.17 -3.62
CA GLU A 87 -10.80 -13.76 -4.93
C GLU A 87 -11.70 -12.80 -5.71
N ASN A 88 -13.01 -12.82 -5.42
CA ASN A 88 -13.99 -12.00 -6.12
C ASN A 88 -14.15 -10.59 -5.52
N ILE A 89 -13.47 -10.32 -4.40
CA ILE A 89 -13.51 -8.99 -3.78
C ILE A 89 -12.83 -8.00 -4.71
N MET A 90 -13.61 -7.02 -5.18
CA MET A 90 -13.15 -5.95 -6.07
C MET A 90 -12.92 -4.64 -5.34
N GLN A 91 -13.63 -4.45 -4.23
CA GLN A 91 -13.53 -3.26 -3.41
C GLN A 91 -13.52 -3.62 -1.92
N VAL A 92 -12.62 -2.98 -1.17
CA VAL A 92 -12.65 -2.96 0.29
C VAL A 92 -12.94 -1.53 0.75
N LYS A 93 -13.89 -1.39 1.66
CA LYS A 93 -14.22 -0.15 2.38
C LYS A 93 -13.96 -0.35 3.87
N GLY A 94 -12.98 0.38 4.40
CA GLY A 94 -12.49 0.26 5.78
C GLY A 94 -11.09 -0.35 5.80
N ILE A 95 -10.51 -0.56 6.98
CA ILE A 95 -9.10 -1.00 7.13
C ILE A 95 -8.86 -2.39 6.51
N ILE A 96 -7.71 -2.58 5.85
CA ILE A 96 -7.19 -3.91 5.57
C ILE A 96 -6.20 -4.27 6.67
N ASP A 97 -6.47 -5.33 7.44
CA ASP A 97 -5.61 -5.80 8.53
C ASP A 97 -5.37 -7.30 8.38
N ILE A 98 -4.12 -7.68 8.14
CA ILE A 98 -3.69 -9.06 7.97
C ILE A 98 -2.56 -9.30 8.94
N SER A 99 -2.85 -10.01 10.02
CA SER A 99 -1.90 -10.19 11.10
C SER A 99 -1.87 -11.58 11.71
N ASN A 100 -0.68 -11.99 12.14
CA ASN A 100 -0.44 -13.26 12.81
C ASN A 100 -0.89 -14.47 11.97
N THR A 101 -0.56 -14.46 10.68
CA THR A 101 -0.94 -15.50 9.71
C THR A 101 0.27 -16.15 9.05
N ASP A 102 0.03 -17.30 8.41
CA ASP A 102 0.99 -18.01 7.56
C ASP A 102 0.88 -17.61 6.08
N ILE A 103 0.20 -16.50 5.76
CA ILE A 103 -0.04 -16.04 4.38
C ILE A 103 1.28 -15.63 3.72
N GLU A 104 1.53 -16.15 2.52
CA GLU A 104 2.80 -15.92 1.80
C GLU A 104 2.79 -14.66 0.93
N ASN A 105 1.62 -14.26 0.42
CA ASN A 105 1.42 -13.08 -0.41
C ASN A 105 -0.09 -12.76 -0.55
N LEU A 106 -0.42 -11.61 -1.16
CA LEU A 106 -1.80 -11.14 -1.35
C LEU A 106 -2.39 -11.46 -2.73
N SER A 107 -1.80 -12.37 -3.51
CA SER A 107 -2.26 -12.65 -4.88
C SER A 107 -3.65 -13.28 -4.94
N PHE A 108 -4.17 -13.77 -3.82
CA PHE A 108 -5.55 -14.22 -3.72
C PHE A 108 -6.55 -13.05 -3.90
N LEU A 109 -6.16 -11.80 -3.63
CA LEU A 109 -6.96 -10.59 -3.90
C LEU A 109 -6.79 -10.12 -5.35
N LYS A 110 -6.78 -11.05 -6.32
CA LYS A 110 -6.46 -10.79 -7.73
C LYS A 110 -7.40 -9.82 -8.45
N ASN A 111 -8.59 -9.58 -7.89
CA ASN A 111 -9.59 -8.67 -8.45
C ASN A 111 -9.73 -7.38 -7.64
N LEU A 112 -8.98 -7.18 -6.56
CA LEU A 112 -9.13 -6.01 -5.68
C LEU A 112 -8.51 -4.78 -6.34
N VAL A 113 -9.36 -3.97 -6.97
CA VAL A 113 -8.99 -2.74 -7.69
C VAL A 113 -9.01 -1.53 -6.76
N THR A 114 -9.99 -1.48 -5.85
CA THR A 114 -10.32 -0.28 -5.09
C THR A 114 -10.22 -0.50 -3.58
N PHE A 115 -9.36 0.27 -2.94
CA PHE A 115 -9.27 0.35 -1.49
C PHE A 115 -9.73 1.74 -1.02
N LYS A 116 -10.83 1.76 -0.27
CA LYS A 116 -11.39 2.97 0.33
C LYS A 116 -11.22 2.91 1.83
N TYR A 117 -10.68 3.96 2.40
CA TYR A 117 -10.57 4.12 3.84
C TYR A 117 -11.17 5.47 4.21
N ARG A 118 -11.47 5.66 5.50
CA ARG A 118 -11.87 6.97 6.01
C ARG A 118 -10.93 7.34 7.14
N ASN A 119 -10.14 8.37 6.91
CA ASN A 119 -9.34 8.99 7.95
C ASN A 119 -9.81 10.43 8.07
N GLN A 120 -10.48 10.75 9.17
CA GLN A 120 -10.92 12.12 9.44
C GLN A 120 -9.81 12.83 10.23
N GLU A 121 -9.47 14.05 9.87
CA GLU A 121 -8.46 14.87 10.57
C GLU A 121 -6.99 14.39 10.41
N THR A 122 -6.06 15.09 11.06
CA THR A 122 -4.60 14.89 10.97
C THR A 122 -4.08 13.74 11.85
N LYS A 123 -4.95 12.94 12.46
CA LYS A 123 -4.52 11.81 13.29
C LYS A 123 -4.08 10.65 12.40
N GLU A 124 -2.91 10.12 12.70
CA GLU A 124 -2.39 8.93 12.04
C GLU A 124 -3.23 7.70 12.37
N ARG A 125 -3.89 7.13 11.35
CA ARG A 125 -4.58 5.83 11.43
C ARG A 125 -4.00 4.91 10.38
N ILE A 126 -3.53 3.74 10.79
CA ILE A 126 -3.08 2.70 9.85
C ILE A 126 -4.31 2.24 9.06
N SER A 127 -4.28 2.41 7.74
CA SER A 127 -5.35 2.01 6.84
C SER A 127 -5.08 0.63 6.22
N PHE A 128 -3.81 0.24 6.12
CA PHE A 128 -3.38 -1.07 5.64
C PHE A 128 -2.27 -1.64 6.55
N ASN A 129 -2.55 -2.77 7.20
CA ASN A 129 -1.65 -3.40 8.16
C ASN A 129 -1.27 -4.81 7.69
N LEU A 130 0.04 -5.04 7.52
CA LEU A 130 0.66 -6.36 7.39
C LEU A 130 1.61 -6.53 8.57
N GLN A 131 1.24 -7.36 9.54
CA GLN A 131 2.01 -7.48 10.78
C GLN A 131 2.16 -8.94 11.23
N ASN A 132 3.37 -9.33 11.63
CA ASN A 132 3.64 -10.67 12.19
C ASN A 132 3.23 -11.81 11.24
N ASN A 133 3.54 -11.69 9.95
CA ASN A 133 3.28 -12.72 8.96
C ASN A 133 4.62 -13.32 8.50
N PRO A 134 5.19 -14.29 9.25
CA PRO A 134 6.57 -14.71 9.06
C PRO A 134 6.82 -15.43 7.74
N LYS A 135 5.78 -15.91 7.05
CA LYS A 135 5.89 -16.56 5.73
C LYS A 135 5.65 -15.61 4.56
N MET A 136 5.28 -14.36 4.83
CA MET A 136 4.95 -13.40 3.79
C MET A 136 6.21 -12.91 3.08
N THR A 137 6.40 -13.33 1.83
CA THR A 137 7.59 -13.01 1.03
C THR A 137 7.31 -11.99 -0.08
N ARG A 138 6.05 -11.75 -0.44
CA ARG A 138 5.66 -10.82 -1.51
C ARG A 138 4.40 -10.04 -1.14
N PHE A 139 4.29 -8.79 -1.61
CA PHE A 139 3.03 -8.02 -1.55
C PHE A 139 1.99 -8.62 -2.51
N GLY A 140 2.19 -8.51 -3.83
CA GLY A 140 1.48 -9.34 -4.80
C GLY A 140 0.00 -8.97 -5.01
N MET A 141 -0.36 -7.69 -4.99
CA MET A 141 -1.70 -7.22 -5.40
C MET A 141 -1.65 -6.65 -6.83
N PRO A 142 -1.94 -7.45 -7.87
CA PRO A 142 -1.59 -7.10 -9.25
C PRO A 142 -2.47 -6.02 -9.90
N VAL A 143 -3.68 -5.78 -9.39
CA VAL A 143 -4.67 -4.88 -10.02
C VAL A 143 -5.10 -3.71 -9.13
N LEU A 144 -4.50 -3.55 -7.95
CA LEU A 144 -4.77 -2.43 -7.08
C LEU A 144 -4.32 -1.14 -7.78
N SER A 145 -5.24 -0.21 -8.00
CA SER A 145 -4.95 1.05 -8.70
C SER A 145 -5.61 2.26 -8.07
N VAL A 146 -6.53 2.06 -7.12
CA VAL A 146 -7.24 3.15 -6.43
C VAL A 146 -7.12 2.98 -4.93
N ILE A 147 -6.48 3.93 -4.28
CA ILE A 147 -6.54 4.13 -2.82
C ILE A 147 -7.16 5.50 -2.58
N HIS A 148 -8.28 5.54 -1.86
CA HIS A 148 -9.06 6.77 -1.72
C HIS A 148 -9.55 6.96 -0.29
N ASN A 149 -9.29 8.15 0.27
CA ASN A 149 -9.91 8.59 1.51
C ASN A 149 -11.33 9.08 1.21
N THR A 150 -12.35 8.44 1.76
CA THR A 150 -13.75 8.80 1.56
C THR A 150 -14.20 9.98 2.42
N GLU A 151 -13.29 10.71 3.06
CA GLU A 151 -13.61 11.98 3.69
C GLU A 151 -14.19 12.96 2.66
N VAL A 152 -15.16 13.77 3.11
CA VAL A 152 -15.97 14.67 2.29
C VAL A 152 -15.08 15.44 1.31
N GLU A 153 -15.33 15.28 0.02
CA GLU A 153 -14.83 16.18 -1.04
C GLU A 153 -15.30 17.59 -0.69
N ARG A 154 -14.50 18.33 0.08
CA ARG A 154 -14.77 19.75 0.33
C ARG A 154 -14.57 20.49 -0.99
N SER A 155 -15.47 21.42 -1.26
CA SER A 155 -15.47 22.28 -2.46
C SER A 155 -14.22 23.17 -2.59
N ASP A 156 -13.41 23.28 -1.54
CA ASP A 156 -12.13 23.99 -1.44
C ASP A 156 -10.90 23.07 -1.47
N GLY A 157 -11.10 21.78 -1.80
CA GLY A 157 -10.05 20.78 -1.97
C GLY A 157 -9.91 19.85 -0.76
N PRO A 158 -9.55 18.56 -0.95
CA PRO A 158 -9.36 17.66 0.16
C PRO A 158 -8.11 18.05 0.94
N GLU A 159 -8.25 18.24 2.27
CA GLU A 159 -7.16 17.83 3.16
C GLU A 159 -7.11 16.30 3.04
N GLU A 160 -6.33 15.79 2.09
CA GLU A 160 -6.18 14.35 1.89
C GLU A 160 -5.58 13.78 3.18
N GLY A 161 -6.43 13.13 4.00
CA GLY A 161 -5.93 12.39 5.16
C GLY A 161 -4.82 11.42 4.74
N ILE A 162 -3.86 11.21 5.63
CA ILE A 162 -2.66 10.42 5.31
C ILE A 162 -3.03 8.98 4.99
N VAL A 163 -2.59 8.47 3.83
CA VAL A 163 -2.61 7.04 3.52
C VAL A 163 -1.44 6.39 4.28
N LEU A 164 -1.72 5.80 5.45
CA LEU A 164 -0.67 5.24 6.32
C LEU A 164 -0.71 3.71 6.34
N PHE A 165 0.34 3.10 5.82
CA PHE A 165 0.53 1.65 5.79
C PHE A 165 1.50 1.21 6.90
N ASN A 166 1.42 -0.06 7.29
CA ASN A 166 2.35 -0.68 8.23
C ASN A 166 2.76 -2.06 7.74
N PHE A 167 4.02 -2.23 7.36
CA PHE A 167 4.62 -3.52 7.01
C PHE A 167 5.68 -3.85 8.06
N GLU A 168 5.33 -4.72 9.00
CA GLU A 168 6.13 -4.98 10.19
C GLU A 168 6.23 -6.48 10.47
N ASN A 169 7.43 -6.93 10.86
CA ASN A 169 7.69 -8.33 11.25
C ASN A 169 7.18 -9.36 10.21
N LEU A 170 7.53 -9.12 8.95
CA LEU A 170 7.28 -10.02 7.80
C LEU A 170 8.47 -10.98 7.60
N HIS A 171 8.42 -11.85 6.59
CA HIS A 171 9.57 -12.70 6.26
C HIS A 171 10.82 -11.83 5.96
N PRO A 172 12.05 -12.25 6.32
CA PRO A 172 13.28 -11.50 6.01
C PRO A 172 13.53 -11.27 4.51
N ASP A 173 12.92 -12.08 3.65
CA ASP A 173 12.97 -11.95 2.19
C ASP A 173 11.72 -11.27 1.61
N PHE A 174 10.86 -10.71 2.45
CA PHE A 174 9.74 -9.88 1.98
C PHE A 174 10.27 -8.75 1.11
N CYS A 175 9.75 -8.66 -0.11
CA CYS A 175 10.20 -7.67 -1.07
C CYS A 175 9.06 -7.04 -1.87
N LEU A 176 9.32 -5.82 -2.32
CA LEU A 176 8.50 -5.04 -3.24
C LEU A 176 9.22 -4.92 -4.59
N THR A 177 8.48 -5.06 -5.68
CA THR A 177 8.94 -4.71 -7.02
C THR A 177 9.02 -3.20 -7.18
N VAL A 178 9.80 -2.74 -8.17
CA VAL A 178 9.85 -1.33 -8.58
C VAL A 178 8.44 -0.81 -8.88
N ASN A 179 7.61 -1.56 -9.61
CA ASN A 179 6.24 -1.16 -9.94
C ASN A 179 5.35 -1.02 -8.70
N GLU A 180 5.45 -1.92 -7.72
CA GLU A 180 4.70 -1.80 -6.45
C GLU A 180 5.13 -0.53 -5.68
N ILE A 181 6.41 -0.19 -5.68
CA ILE A 181 6.91 1.03 -5.03
C ILE A 181 6.43 2.29 -5.77
N LEU A 182 6.48 2.29 -7.12
CA LEU A 182 5.99 3.40 -7.92
C LEU A 182 4.50 3.64 -7.74
N LEU A 183 3.71 2.57 -7.67
CA LEU A 183 2.28 2.64 -7.33
C LEU A 183 2.08 3.31 -5.96
N PHE A 184 2.88 2.94 -4.95
CA PHE A 184 2.80 3.56 -3.63
C PHE A 184 3.17 5.05 -3.66
N LEU A 185 4.16 5.45 -4.46
CA LEU A 185 4.50 6.87 -4.66
C LEU A 185 3.38 7.63 -5.38
N GLU A 186 2.80 7.06 -6.44
CA GLU A 186 1.69 7.65 -7.20
C GLU A 186 0.44 7.84 -6.33
N LEU A 187 0.19 6.89 -5.42
CA LEU A 187 -0.95 6.90 -4.51
C LEU A 187 -0.66 7.58 -3.16
N ASN A 188 0.46 8.31 -3.04
CA ASN A 188 0.87 9.03 -1.83
C ASN A 188 0.86 8.17 -0.55
N VAL A 189 1.22 6.89 -0.66
CA VAL A 189 1.30 5.96 0.46
C VAL A 189 2.52 6.31 1.32
N THR A 190 2.26 6.46 2.62
CA THR A 190 3.30 6.61 3.65
C THR A 190 3.33 5.38 4.53
N PHE A 191 4.46 5.13 5.20
CA PHE A 191 4.65 3.95 6.02
C PHE A 191 5.03 4.31 7.45
N ARG A 192 4.35 3.70 8.42
CA ARG A 192 4.79 3.71 9.82
C ARG A 192 6.02 2.82 10.01
N ASN A 193 5.94 1.60 9.49
CA ASN A 193 7.07 0.68 9.35
C ASN A 193 7.09 0.13 7.92
N LEU A 194 8.28 -0.03 7.36
CA LEU A 194 8.50 -0.59 6.03
C LEU A 194 9.62 -1.62 6.07
N ASN A 195 9.31 -2.79 6.61
CA ASN A 195 10.23 -3.92 6.67
C ASN A 195 10.22 -4.69 5.35
N ALA A 196 10.79 -4.10 4.31
CA ALA A 196 10.83 -4.67 2.96
C ALA A 196 12.18 -4.46 2.27
N LYS A 197 12.47 -5.31 1.28
CA LYS A 197 13.57 -5.16 0.32
C LYS A 197 13.03 -4.85 -1.07
N ILE A 198 13.91 -4.50 -2.00
CA ILE A 198 13.58 -4.53 -3.43
C ILE A 198 13.70 -5.98 -3.90
N CYS A 199 12.71 -6.47 -4.64
CA CYS A 199 12.80 -7.80 -5.21
C CYS A 199 13.93 -7.90 -6.22
N ASP A 200 14.51 -9.10 -6.36
CA ASP A 200 15.52 -9.36 -7.38
C ASP A 200 15.00 -8.91 -8.75
N VAL A 201 15.66 -7.88 -9.28
CA VAL A 201 15.37 -7.35 -10.60
C VAL A 201 15.89 -8.38 -11.58
N SER A 202 14.98 -9.05 -12.30
CA SER A 202 15.36 -10.01 -13.35
C SER A 202 16.26 -9.32 -14.37
N GLN A 203 17.13 -10.09 -15.04
CA GLN A 203 17.99 -9.53 -16.09
C GLN A 203 17.19 -8.88 -17.23
N GLU A 204 15.92 -9.23 -17.40
CA GLU A 204 15.00 -8.60 -18.36
C GLU A 204 14.61 -7.17 -17.96
N ILE A 205 14.38 -6.87 -16.68
CA ILE A 205 14.11 -5.49 -16.22
C ILE A 205 15.39 -4.65 -16.20
N LEU A 206 16.56 -5.27 -15.93
CA LEU A 206 17.87 -4.62 -16.07
C LEU A 206 18.27 -4.39 -17.53
N SER A 207 17.56 -4.98 -18.49
CA SER A 207 17.76 -4.73 -19.93
C SER A 207 16.95 -3.54 -20.45
N GLU A 208 16.07 -2.97 -19.62
CA GLU A 208 15.54 -1.64 -19.86
C GLU A 208 16.60 -0.62 -19.43
N PRO A 209 17.07 0.27 -20.35
CA PRO A 209 18.14 1.23 -20.05
C PRO A 209 17.78 2.24 -18.94
N SER A 210 16.53 2.23 -18.49
CA SER A 210 15.97 3.06 -17.43
C SER A 210 16.36 2.61 -16.01
N VAL A 211 16.72 1.33 -15.76
CA VAL A 211 17.05 0.84 -14.39
C VAL A 211 18.53 0.48 -14.26
N CYS A 212 19.24 1.13 -13.32
CA CYS A 212 20.67 0.91 -13.11
C CYS A 212 20.98 0.55 -11.66
N LYS A 213 21.93 -0.37 -11.48
CA LYS A 213 22.61 -0.55 -10.20
C LYS A 213 23.69 0.51 -10.06
N PHE A 214 23.73 1.17 -8.91
CA PHE A 214 24.75 2.17 -8.65
C PHE A 214 26.10 1.52 -8.36
N GLU A 215 27.14 1.95 -9.09
CA GLU A 215 28.54 1.60 -8.83
C GLU A 215 29.36 2.86 -8.54
N THR A 216 29.39 3.79 -9.50
CA THR A 216 30.02 5.11 -9.42
C THR A 216 29.22 6.12 -10.25
N LEU A 217 29.45 7.42 -10.05
CA LEU A 217 28.85 8.46 -10.88
C LEU A 217 29.31 8.38 -12.34
N GLU A 218 30.61 8.13 -12.58
CA GLU A 218 31.18 7.96 -13.93
C GLU A 218 30.46 6.87 -14.75
N LYS A 219 30.14 5.74 -14.11
CA LYS A 219 29.50 4.58 -14.75
C LYS A 219 27.98 4.70 -14.88
N LEU A 220 27.39 5.73 -14.28
CA LEU A 220 25.95 5.92 -14.33
C LEU A 220 25.54 6.35 -15.74
N HIS A 221 24.79 5.49 -16.43
CA HIS A 221 24.37 5.72 -17.80
C HIS A 221 23.44 6.93 -17.90
N SER A 222 23.54 7.71 -18.99
CA SER A 222 22.71 8.91 -19.19
C SER A 222 21.21 8.61 -19.34
N GLU A 223 20.85 7.39 -19.75
CA GLU A 223 19.44 6.95 -19.86
C GLU A 223 18.86 6.45 -18.54
N CYS A 224 19.65 6.46 -17.47
CA CYS A 224 19.23 5.95 -16.17
C CYS A 224 18.14 6.82 -15.53
N ILE A 225 16.97 6.24 -15.30
CA ILE A 225 15.82 6.88 -14.65
C ILE A 225 15.70 6.41 -13.19
N PHE A 226 15.97 5.13 -12.95
CA PHE A 226 15.86 4.45 -11.67
C PHE A 226 17.23 3.95 -11.23
N VAL A 227 17.68 4.38 -10.05
CA VAL A 227 18.95 3.95 -9.47
C VAL A 227 18.71 3.05 -8.28
N ILE A 228 19.33 1.88 -8.27
CA ILE A 228 19.30 0.93 -7.14
C ILE A 228 20.66 0.98 -6.44
N GLY A 229 20.69 1.47 -5.21
CA GLY A 229 21.90 1.60 -4.40
C GLY A 229 22.06 2.98 -3.77
N ASP A 230 23.06 3.09 -2.88
CA ASP A 230 23.39 4.32 -2.18
C ASP A 230 24.29 5.21 -3.06
N VAL A 231 23.78 6.37 -3.44
CA VAL A 231 24.50 7.37 -4.24
C VAL A 231 25.30 8.27 -3.30
N VAL A 232 26.62 8.31 -3.47
CA VAL A 232 27.52 9.18 -2.70
C VAL A 232 28.26 10.11 -3.63
N ILE A 233 28.12 11.41 -3.40
CA ILE A 233 28.81 12.48 -4.14
C ILE A 233 29.77 13.19 -3.18
N ASP A 234 31.05 13.26 -3.57
CA ASP A 234 32.09 13.97 -2.83
C ASP A 234 33.14 14.60 -3.76
N SER A 235 34.20 15.19 -3.19
CA SER A 235 35.25 15.87 -3.95
C SER A 235 35.96 14.98 -4.98
N GLU A 236 35.93 13.66 -4.82
CA GLU A 236 36.60 12.75 -5.75
C GLU A 236 35.79 12.54 -7.02
N ASN A 237 34.45 12.62 -6.94
CA ASN A 237 33.55 12.27 -8.06
C ASN A 237 32.59 13.40 -8.49
N GLU A 238 32.60 14.57 -7.83
CA GLU A 238 31.69 15.68 -8.15
C GLU A 238 31.77 16.21 -9.59
N HIS A 239 32.83 15.89 -10.31
CA HIS A 239 33.00 16.24 -11.72
C HIS A 239 32.06 15.47 -12.66
N ASP A 240 31.56 14.30 -12.23
CA ASP A 240 30.63 13.45 -12.99
C ASP A 240 29.16 13.69 -12.61
N ILE A 241 28.87 14.72 -11.80
CA ILE A 241 27.52 14.97 -11.28
C ILE A 241 26.46 15.15 -12.38
N ILE A 242 26.86 15.53 -13.60
CA ILE A 242 25.93 15.67 -14.74
C ILE A 242 25.20 14.35 -15.06
N ASN A 243 25.78 13.20 -14.71
CA ASN A 243 25.19 11.88 -14.97
C ASN A 243 23.94 11.61 -14.11
N VAL A 244 23.71 12.37 -13.02
CA VAL A 244 22.48 12.27 -12.23
C VAL A 244 21.30 13.02 -12.85
N GLY A 245 21.54 13.79 -13.92
CA GLY A 245 20.54 14.68 -14.51
C GLY A 245 19.28 14.00 -15.04
N ASN A 246 19.34 12.70 -15.38
CA ASN A 246 18.19 11.93 -15.84
C ASN A 246 17.60 11.01 -14.77
N VAL A 247 18.12 11.03 -13.54
CA VAL A 247 17.65 10.17 -12.44
C VAL A 247 16.40 10.78 -11.81
N TYR A 248 15.30 10.02 -11.85
CA TYR A 248 14.03 10.39 -11.22
C TYR A 248 13.86 9.72 -9.85
N TYR A 249 14.39 8.50 -9.68
CA TYR A 249 14.17 7.70 -8.47
C TYR A 249 15.48 7.08 -8.00
N ILE A 250 15.77 7.22 -6.70
CA ILE A 250 16.88 6.54 -6.03
C ILE A 250 16.29 5.57 -5.00
N PHE A 251 16.47 4.27 -5.21
CA PHE A 251 16.14 3.22 -4.24
C PHE A 251 17.37 2.91 -3.39
N GLY A 252 17.53 3.64 -2.29
CA GLY A 252 18.70 3.66 -1.43
C GLY A 252 18.79 4.97 -0.67
N SER A 253 19.96 5.60 -0.69
CA SER A 253 20.22 6.92 -0.11
C SER A 253 20.96 7.82 -1.09
N LEU A 254 20.85 9.14 -0.88
CA LEU A 254 21.66 10.15 -1.57
C LEU A 254 22.44 10.93 -0.53
N THR A 255 23.77 10.84 -0.58
CA THR A 255 24.68 11.56 0.30
C THR A 255 25.55 12.50 -0.53
N ILE A 256 25.53 13.79 -0.22
CA ILE A 256 26.42 14.80 -0.82
C ILE A 256 27.27 15.38 0.30
N LYS A 257 28.59 15.19 0.24
CA LYS A 257 29.49 15.55 1.33
C LYS A 257 30.83 16.03 0.78
N ASN A 258 31.50 16.95 1.46
CA ASN A 258 32.86 17.39 1.11
C ASN A 258 33.03 17.86 -0.36
N THR A 259 31.98 18.42 -0.97
CA THR A 259 31.98 18.92 -2.36
C THR A 259 32.32 20.42 -2.44
N LYS A 260 32.78 20.87 -3.60
CA LYS A 260 32.89 22.30 -3.99
C LYS A 260 31.74 22.75 -4.90
N LEU A 261 30.76 21.88 -5.15
CA LEU A 261 29.54 22.20 -5.90
C LEU A 261 28.88 23.50 -5.43
N GLN A 262 28.58 24.39 -6.38
CA GLN A 262 27.91 25.66 -6.11
C GLN A 262 26.39 25.57 -6.28
N SER A 263 25.88 24.46 -6.82
CA SER A 263 24.47 24.26 -7.14
C SER A 263 24.10 22.78 -7.06
N LEU A 264 22.87 22.51 -6.62
CA LEU A 264 22.23 21.19 -6.64
C LEU A 264 21.23 21.06 -7.79
N ALA A 265 21.20 22.02 -8.74
CA ALA A 265 20.31 21.99 -9.89
C ALA A 265 20.51 20.75 -10.80
N TYR A 266 21.61 20.01 -10.63
CA TYR A 266 21.84 18.73 -11.30
C TYR A 266 20.78 17.67 -10.97
N PHE A 267 20.06 17.80 -9.84
CA PHE A 267 18.99 16.89 -9.43
C PHE A 267 17.59 17.37 -9.84
N PHE A 268 17.46 18.23 -10.84
CA PHE A 268 16.17 18.84 -11.21
C PHE A 268 15.06 17.82 -11.54
N ASN A 269 15.42 16.60 -11.96
CA ASN A 269 14.50 15.51 -12.27
C ASN A 269 14.22 14.57 -11.09
N LEU A 270 15.00 14.65 -10.00
CA LEU A 270 14.87 13.73 -8.88
C LEU A 270 13.52 13.94 -8.17
N LEU A 271 12.64 12.96 -8.26
CA LEU A 271 11.30 12.99 -7.66
C LEU A 271 11.27 12.35 -6.28
N ALA A 272 11.96 11.22 -6.09
CA ALA A 272 11.93 10.50 -4.83
C ALA A 272 13.24 9.77 -4.50
N ILE A 273 13.53 9.72 -3.20
CA ILE A 273 14.56 8.85 -2.61
C ILE A 273 13.81 7.87 -1.69
N VAL A 274 13.85 6.59 -2.03
CA VAL A 274 13.15 5.54 -1.30
C VAL A 274 14.17 4.70 -0.54
N HIS A 275 14.17 4.83 0.77
CA HIS A 275 14.99 4.00 1.64
C HIS A 275 14.22 2.76 2.08
N LEU A 276 14.42 1.65 1.36
CA LEU A 276 14.06 0.31 1.82
C LEU A 276 15.29 -0.26 2.51
N GLY A 277 15.17 -0.79 3.72
CA GLY A 277 16.31 -1.26 4.52
C GLY A 277 17.35 -2.04 3.69
N ASN A 278 18.63 -1.91 4.05
CA ASN A 278 19.80 -2.25 3.24
C ASN A 278 19.57 -3.31 2.12
N PRO A 279 19.51 -2.89 0.83
CA PRO A 279 19.13 -3.76 -0.30
C PRO A 279 20.13 -4.89 -0.59
N PHE A 280 21.27 -4.93 0.08
CA PHE A 280 22.34 -5.92 -0.15
C PHE A 280 22.69 -6.76 1.09
N LEU A 281 22.03 -6.56 2.23
CA LEU A 281 22.23 -7.44 3.37
C LEU A 281 21.46 -8.75 3.18
N LYS A 282 22.16 -9.76 2.66
CA LYS A 282 21.92 -11.14 3.13
C LYS A 282 21.99 -11.10 4.65
N SER A 283 20.96 -11.58 5.33
CA SER A 283 20.99 -11.78 6.77
C SER A 283 22.29 -12.52 7.11
N LYS A 284 23.17 -11.86 7.85
CA LYS A 284 24.28 -12.56 8.47
C LYS A 284 23.69 -13.34 9.63
N VAL A 285 23.60 -14.65 9.41
CA VAL A 285 23.50 -15.79 10.34
C VAL A 285 22.47 -15.66 11.46
#